data_AF-A0A972ZZF8-F1
#
_entry.id   AF-A0A972ZZF8-F1
#
_cell.length_a   1.000
_cell.length_b   1.000
_cell.length_c   1.000
_cell.angle_alpha   90.00
_cell.angle_beta   90.00
_cell.angle_gamma   90.00
#
_symmetry.space_group_name_H-M   'P 1'
#
loop_
_entity.id
_entity.type
_entity.pdbx_description
1 polymer ?
#
loop_
_entity_poly.entity_id
_entity_poly.type
_entity_poly.pdbx_seq_one_letter_code
_entity_poly.pdbx_strand_id
1 'polypeptide(L)'
;YVVGDQNDIGGLVGGRNDPWDPGIIEACDSQGSVHGRMSAGGLIGYDTYGGRILECTSLCDVTGEENVGGLTGTEEGSILKSQAHGAISGKTKVGGLIGQTEGYLSECLENVSVSSVRAEEIGGGLIGSISNGLFFDMSDCYSIGDVQAGTAGGLIGLLKWTHVRYIRGLPELAADCYAAAAVSGNTSSDASTILGGFIGHLDYNSPWRLPFYSSMWDTELSGQTSGVGLMTNTFDPNVPIREFDVSGKTTAQMTDPNTFIKAGWDFEAAWSQLTEQDTPSLAWEHIQCE
;
A
#
# COMPACT_ATOMS: atom_id res chain seq x y z
N TYR A 1 17.56 -11.59 -13.12
CA TYR A 1 18.47 -10.97 -12.13
C TYR A 1 18.90 -9.64 -12.72
N VAL A 2 18.30 -8.55 -12.22
CA VAL A 2 18.63 -7.19 -12.63
C VAL A 2 19.37 -6.56 -11.47
N VAL A 3 20.68 -6.38 -11.63
CA VAL A 3 21.50 -5.63 -10.67
C VAL A 3 21.99 -4.39 -11.38
N GLY A 4 21.64 -3.24 -10.84
CA GLY A 4 22.31 -2.00 -11.14
C GLY A 4 22.67 -1.30 -9.84
N ASP A 5 23.77 -0.57 -9.88
CA ASP A 5 24.15 0.44 -8.90
C ASP A 5 23.50 1.81 -9.21
N GLN A 6 22.52 1.81 -10.12
CA GLN A 6 21.83 3.00 -10.60
C GLN A 6 20.71 3.43 -9.64
N ASN A 7 20.34 4.70 -9.77
CA ASN A 7 19.34 5.33 -8.91
C ASN A 7 17.98 4.66 -9.07
N ASP A 8 17.50 4.46 -10.30
CA ASP A 8 16.15 3.95 -10.58
C ASP A 8 16.22 2.63 -11.35
N ILE A 9 15.72 1.55 -10.74
CA ILE A 9 15.81 0.19 -11.28
C ILE A 9 14.49 -0.53 -11.17
N GLY A 10 13.98 -0.97 -12.32
CA GLY A 10 12.85 -1.88 -12.42
C GLY A 10 13.27 -3.21 -13.05
N GLY A 11 12.54 -4.27 -12.73
CA GLY A 11 12.70 -5.57 -13.40
C GLY A 11 12.40 -5.51 -14.91
N LEU A 12 11.52 -4.60 -15.33
CA LEU A 12 11.17 -4.34 -16.73
C LEU A 12 11.57 -2.94 -17.18
N VAL A 13 11.28 -1.90 -16.38
CA VAL A 13 11.50 -0.49 -16.74
C VAL A 13 12.27 0.24 -15.65
N GLY A 14 13.41 0.86 -15.98
CA GLY A 14 14.20 1.67 -15.03
C GLY A 14 13.40 2.88 -14.50
N GLY A 15 12.88 3.70 -15.42
CA GLY A 15 11.89 4.71 -15.08
C GLY A 15 11.18 5.34 -16.28
N ARG A 16 10.02 5.95 -16.03
CA ARG A 16 9.22 6.72 -16.99
C ARG A 16 9.10 8.16 -16.50
N ASN A 17 9.46 9.11 -17.35
CA ASN A 17 9.51 10.53 -16.99
C ASN A 17 9.12 11.49 -18.12
N ASP A 18 8.30 11.02 -19.08
CA ASP A 18 7.78 11.87 -20.15
C ASP A 18 6.39 12.40 -19.77
N PRO A 19 6.24 13.72 -19.50
CA PRO A 19 4.93 14.31 -19.17
C PRO A 19 3.98 14.40 -20.37
N TRP A 20 4.46 14.18 -21.59
CA TRP A 20 3.63 14.28 -22.80
C TRP A 20 3.14 12.93 -23.31
N ASP A 21 3.79 11.86 -22.90
CA ASP A 21 3.40 10.48 -23.18
C ASP A 21 3.68 9.60 -21.96
N PRO A 22 2.81 9.66 -20.94
CA PRO A 22 3.02 8.91 -19.71
C PRO A 22 2.98 7.40 -19.94
N GLY A 23 2.40 6.93 -21.05
CA GLY A 23 2.36 5.53 -21.45
C GLY A 23 1.49 4.64 -20.57
N ILE A 24 1.29 3.40 -21.03
CA ILE A 24 0.57 2.35 -20.31
C ILE A 24 1.45 1.12 -20.26
N ILE A 25 1.57 0.51 -19.08
CA ILE A 25 2.14 -0.82 -18.89
C ILE A 25 1.00 -1.71 -18.43
N GLU A 26 0.67 -2.71 -19.24
CA GLU A 26 -0.51 -3.54 -19.06
C GLU A 26 -0.14 -5.01 -19.26
N ALA A 27 -0.74 -5.91 -18.46
CA ALA A 27 -0.60 -7.36 -18.59
C ALA A 27 0.86 -7.82 -18.64
N CYS A 28 1.69 -7.29 -17.73
CA CYS A 28 3.12 -7.58 -17.66
C CYS A 28 3.49 -8.32 -16.38
N ASP A 29 4.34 -9.34 -16.53
CA ASP A 29 4.88 -10.11 -15.41
C ASP A 29 6.39 -9.92 -15.30
N SER A 30 6.89 -9.79 -14.06
CA SER A 30 8.33 -9.77 -13.77
C SER A 30 8.70 -10.82 -12.72
N GLN A 31 9.90 -11.39 -12.87
CA GLN A 31 10.44 -12.38 -11.94
C GLN A 31 11.96 -12.26 -11.80
N GLY A 32 12.48 -12.66 -10.63
CA GLY A 32 13.90 -12.70 -10.34
C GLY A 32 14.25 -11.84 -9.13
N SER A 33 15.42 -11.20 -9.17
CA SER A 33 15.85 -10.29 -8.10
C SER A 33 16.23 -8.94 -8.68
N VAL A 34 15.83 -7.88 -7.98
CA VAL A 34 16.13 -6.48 -8.27
C VAL A 34 16.93 -5.92 -7.10
N HIS A 35 18.03 -5.24 -7.41
CA HIS A 35 18.81 -4.47 -6.45
C HIS A 35 18.96 -3.05 -6.96
N GLY A 36 18.51 -2.06 -6.21
CA GLY A 36 18.61 -0.64 -6.60
C GLY A 36 18.91 0.30 -5.43
N ARG A 37 19.25 1.55 -5.75
CA ARG A 37 19.70 2.52 -4.74
C ARG A 37 18.60 3.50 -4.31
N MET A 38 18.06 4.28 -5.24
CA MET A 38 17.09 5.35 -4.92
C MET A 38 15.64 4.93 -5.08
N SER A 39 15.31 4.25 -6.17
CA SER A 39 13.99 3.70 -6.44
C SER A 39 14.14 2.30 -7.02
N ALA A 40 13.67 1.29 -6.29
CA ALA A 40 13.75 -0.10 -6.70
C ALA A 40 12.35 -0.71 -6.75
N GLY A 41 11.92 -1.14 -7.93
CA GLY A 41 10.65 -1.84 -8.12
C GLY A 41 10.83 -3.17 -8.83
N GLY A 42 10.03 -4.17 -8.47
CA GLY A 42 10.08 -5.45 -9.16
C GLY A 42 9.67 -5.37 -10.63
N LEU A 43 8.86 -4.37 -11.02
CA LEU A 43 8.51 -4.07 -12.40
C LEU A 43 9.12 -2.73 -12.87
N ILE A 44 8.87 -1.64 -12.13
CA ILE A 44 9.30 -0.28 -12.50
C ILE A 44 10.07 0.37 -11.36
N GLY A 45 11.25 0.93 -11.62
CA GLY A 45 11.99 1.68 -10.61
C GLY A 45 11.27 2.98 -10.21
N TYR A 46 11.05 3.86 -11.20
CA TYR A 46 10.52 5.20 -10.99
C TYR A 46 9.46 5.56 -12.05
N ASP A 47 8.22 5.80 -11.66
CA ASP A 47 7.14 6.22 -12.55
C ASP A 47 6.62 7.62 -12.21
N THR A 48 6.71 8.55 -13.17
CA THR A 48 6.26 9.94 -13.00
C THR A 48 5.28 10.40 -14.07
N TYR A 49 4.51 11.43 -13.73
CA TYR A 49 3.59 12.14 -14.63
C TYR A 49 2.33 11.38 -15.07
N GLY A 50 1.82 10.46 -14.23
CA GLY A 50 0.48 9.90 -14.46
C GLY A 50 0.42 8.72 -15.41
N GLY A 51 1.50 7.93 -15.49
CA GLY A 51 1.49 6.63 -16.16
C GLY A 51 0.43 5.70 -15.58
N ARG A 52 -0.05 4.75 -16.38
CA ARG A 52 -0.96 3.70 -15.90
C ARG A 52 -0.26 2.36 -15.89
N ILE A 53 -0.37 1.66 -14.75
CA ILE A 53 0.05 0.27 -14.57
C ILE A 53 -1.23 -0.54 -14.33
N LEU A 54 -1.48 -1.53 -15.18
CA LEU A 54 -2.73 -2.28 -15.18
C LEU A 54 -2.44 -3.78 -15.27
N GLU A 55 -3.09 -4.60 -14.43
CA GLU A 55 -3.05 -6.06 -14.57
C GLU A 55 -1.61 -6.61 -14.58
N CYS A 56 -0.73 -6.06 -13.75
CA CYS A 56 0.67 -6.43 -13.71
C CYS A 56 1.02 -7.24 -12.47
N THR A 57 1.91 -8.22 -12.62
CA THR A 57 2.41 -9.03 -11.51
C THR A 57 3.92 -8.91 -11.36
N SER A 58 4.39 -8.76 -10.12
CA SER A 58 5.80 -8.93 -9.79
C SER A 58 6.01 -10.06 -8.79
N LEU A 59 6.84 -11.01 -9.20
CA LEU A 59 7.36 -12.11 -8.37
C LEU A 59 8.82 -11.84 -7.95
N CYS A 60 9.29 -10.60 -8.10
CA CYS A 60 10.68 -10.25 -7.84
C CYS A 60 10.96 -10.10 -6.34
N ASP A 61 12.08 -10.67 -5.89
CA ASP A 61 12.72 -10.24 -4.64
C ASP A 61 13.38 -8.88 -4.88
N VAL A 62 13.02 -7.86 -4.10
CA VAL A 62 13.51 -6.50 -4.31
C VAL A 62 14.29 -6.04 -3.10
N THR A 63 15.52 -5.59 -3.34
CA THR A 63 16.38 -5.00 -2.32
C THR A 63 16.79 -3.59 -2.72
N GLY A 64 16.82 -2.65 -1.78
CA GLY A 64 17.35 -1.32 -2.08
C GLY A 64 17.65 -0.44 -0.87
N GLU A 65 18.12 0.80 -1.11
CA GLU A 65 18.37 1.76 -0.02
C GLU A 65 17.14 2.63 0.24
N GLU A 66 16.65 3.29 -0.80
CA GLU A 66 15.50 4.18 -0.76
C GLU A 66 14.37 3.67 -1.67
N ASN A 67 13.13 4.07 -1.35
CA ASN A 67 11.88 3.78 -2.08
C ASN A 67 11.86 2.41 -2.76
N VAL A 68 11.58 1.38 -1.98
CA VAL A 68 11.61 -0.01 -2.43
C VAL A 68 10.19 -0.57 -2.44
N GLY A 69 9.71 -1.00 -3.62
CA GLY A 69 8.40 -1.62 -3.76
C GLY A 69 8.45 -2.94 -4.52
N GLY A 70 7.51 -3.84 -4.22
CA GLY A 70 7.40 -5.11 -4.95
C GLY A 70 7.03 -4.93 -6.42
N LEU A 71 6.23 -3.92 -6.76
CA LEU A 71 5.89 -3.57 -8.13
C LEU A 71 6.64 -2.30 -8.57
N THR A 72 6.51 -1.21 -7.81
CA THR A 72 7.11 0.08 -8.14
C THR A 72 7.90 0.68 -6.98
N GLY A 73 9.09 1.23 -7.27
CA GLY A 73 9.88 1.94 -6.26
C GLY A 73 9.22 3.25 -5.87
N THR A 74 9.10 4.14 -6.86
CA THR A 74 8.35 5.41 -6.75
C THR A 74 7.24 5.47 -7.79
N GLU A 75 6.05 5.92 -7.39
CA GLU A 75 4.85 6.00 -8.24
C GLU A 75 4.14 7.36 -8.11
N GLU A 76 3.94 8.07 -9.22
CA GLU A 76 3.12 9.30 -9.27
C GLU A 76 1.88 9.19 -10.17
N GLY A 77 1.58 8.00 -10.70
CA GLY A 77 0.43 7.70 -11.54
C GLY A 77 -0.57 6.75 -10.90
N SER A 78 -1.21 5.93 -11.74
CA SER A 78 -2.28 5.01 -11.33
C SER A 78 -1.85 3.56 -11.46
N ILE A 79 -2.07 2.77 -10.41
CA ILE A 79 -1.89 1.32 -10.40
C ILE A 79 -3.24 0.66 -10.15
N LEU A 80 -3.63 -0.23 -11.06
CA LEU A 80 -4.90 -0.95 -10.99
C LEU A 80 -4.69 -2.44 -11.17
N LYS A 81 -5.42 -3.26 -10.40
CA LYS A 81 -5.50 -4.72 -10.58
C LYS A 81 -4.13 -5.41 -10.63
N SER A 82 -3.19 -4.93 -9.82
CA SER A 82 -1.81 -5.38 -9.87
C SER A 82 -1.37 -5.97 -8.55
N GLN A 83 -0.37 -6.86 -8.60
CA GLN A 83 0.02 -7.67 -7.47
C GLN A 83 1.54 -7.84 -7.31
N ALA A 84 1.99 -7.96 -6.07
CA ALA A 84 3.38 -8.27 -5.73
C ALA A 84 3.48 -9.38 -4.67
N HIS A 85 4.47 -10.26 -4.84
CA HIS A 85 4.64 -11.46 -4.00
C HIS A 85 6.04 -11.64 -3.39
N GLY A 86 7.07 -11.06 -4.01
CA GLY A 86 8.46 -11.33 -3.61
C GLY A 86 8.85 -10.74 -2.26
N ALA A 87 10.01 -11.15 -1.74
CA ALA A 87 10.52 -10.59 -0.50
C ALA A 87 11.13 -9.19 -0.75
N ILE A 88 10.67 -8.20 0.02
CA ILE A 88 11.07 -6.80 -0.17
C ILE A 88 11.86 -6.34 1.04
N SER A 89 13.06 -5.81 0.82
CA SER A 89 13.88 -5.23 1.89
C SER A 89 14.52 -3.91 1.49
N GLY A 90 14.47 -2.91 2.37
CA GLY A 90 15.16 -1.65 2.15
C GLY A 90 15.46 -0.87 3.42
N LYS A 91 16.04 0.33 3.28
CA LYS A 91 16.41 1.15 4.45
C LYS A 91 15.31 2.15 4.80
N THR A 92 14.93 3.02 3.87
CA THR A 92 14.08 4.17 4.23
C THR A 92 12.58 3.89 4.10
N LYS A 93 12.05 3.77 2.88
CA LYS A 93 10.61 3.60 2.60
C LYS A 93 10.40 2.34 1.80
N VAL A 94 9.73 1.37 2.40
CA VAL A 94 9.55 0.05 1.82
C VAL A 94 8.07 -0.31 1.82
N GLY A 95 7.52 -0.62 0.66
CA GLY A 95 6.16 -1.11 0.51
C GLY A 95 6.11 -2.48 -0.14
N GLY A 96 5.14 -3.30 0.21
CA GLY A 96 5.00 -4.60 -0.45
C GLY A 96 4.61 -4.50 -1.93
N LEU A 97 3.93 -3.42 -2.33
CA LEU A 97 3.63 -3.06 -3.73
C LEU A 97 4.38 -1.79 -4.17
N ILE A 98 4.22 -0.68 -3.44
CA ILE A 98 4.76 0.65 -3.79
C ILE A 98 5.68 1.15 -2.68
N GLY A 99 6.94 1.48 -2.99
CA GLY A 99 7.85 2.06 -2.00
C GLY A 99 7.40 3.44 -1.51
N GLN A 100 7.24 4.37 -2.45
CA GLN A 100 6.75 5.71 -2.19
C GLN A 100 5.78 6.17 -3.29
N THR A 101 4.77 6.94 -2.92
CA THR A 101 3.98 7.72 -3.88
C THR A 101 3.93 9.19 -3.51
N GLU A 102 4.13 10.04 -4.52
CA GLU A 102 4.06 11.51 -4.44
C GLU A 102 3.38 12.05 -5.70
N GLY A 103 2.08 12.41 -5.64
CA GLY A 103 1.34 12.62 -6.89
C GLY A 103 0.30 13.74 -6.86
N TYR A 104 0.12 14.37 -8.02
CA TYR A 104 -1.00 15.29 -8.22
C TYR A 104 -2.32 14.54 -8.32
N LEU A 105 -2.34 13.38 -9.00
CA LEU A 105 -3.50 12.49 -9.19
C LEU A 105 -2.98 11.05 -9.25
N SER A 106 -3.11 10.30 -8.16
CA SER A 106 -2.67 8.90 -8.08
C SER A 106 -3.81 8.01 -7.61
N GLU A 107 -4.01 6.89 -8.29
CA GLU A 107 -5.05 5.91 -7.98
C GLU A 107 -4.40 4.56 -7.66
N CYS A 108 -4.77 3.95 -6.54
CA CYS A 108 -4.35 2.62 -6.16
C CYS A 108 -5.61 1.78 -5.94
N LEU A 109 -6.07 1.11 -7.00
CA LEU A 109 -7.36 0.43 -7.00
C LEU A 109 -7.19 -1.06 -7.23
N GLU A 110 -7.89 -1.87 -6.45
CA GLU A 110 -7.93 -3.32 -6.67
C GLU A 110 -6.52 -3.97 -6.65
N ASN A 111 -5.60 -3.49 -5.80
CA ASN A 111 -4.22 -3.98 -5.77
C ASN A 111 -3.91 -4.85 -4.55
N VAL A 112 -2.95 -5.77 -4.75
CA VAL A 112 -2.63 -6.81 -3.79
C VAL A 112 -1.15 -6.83 -3.45
N SER A 113 -0.83 -7.01 -2.17
CA SER A 113 0.51 -7.38 -1.74
C SER A 113 0.51 -8.59 -0.82
N VAL A 114 1.19 -9.64 -1.27
CA VAL A 114 1.51 -10.85 -0.50
C VAL A 114 2.98 -10.80 -0.02
N SER A 115 3.70 -9.76 -0.40
CA SER A 115 5.12 -9.55 -0.14
C SER A 115 5.44 -9.41 1.36
N SER A 116 6.43 -10.15 1.85
CA SER A 116 7.02 -9.84 3.16
C SER A 116 7.91 -8.60 3.06
N VAL A 117 7.75 -7.65 3.97
CA VAL A 117 8.41 -6.33 3.96
C VAL A 117 9.36 -6.20 5.15
N ARG A 118 10.61 -5.84 4.89
CA ARG A 118 11.60 -5.46 5.91
C ARG A 118 12.17 -4.06 5.63
N ALA A 119 12.01 -3.13 6.56
CA ALA A 119 12.55 -1.79 6.46
C ALA A 119 13.38 -1.40 7.69
N GLU A 120 14.43 -0.60 7.52
CA GLU A 120 15.12 -0.01 8.67
C GLU A 120 14.29 1.14 9.30
N GLU A 121 13.68 1.99 8.48
CA GLU A 121 12.91 3.16 8.91
C GLU A 121 11.40 2.98 8.77
N ILE A 122 10.85 2.92 7.56
CA ILE A 122 9.40 2.93 7.29
C ILE A 122 9.01 1.74 6.40
N GLY A 123 8.08 0.91 6.88
CA GLY A 123 7.54 -0.25 6.17
C GLY A 123 6.02 -0.25 6.14
N GLY A 124 5.44 -0.50 4.96
CA GLY A 124 4.00 -0.74 4.79
C GLY A 124 3.74 -2.01 4.00
N GLY A 125 2.71 -2.78 4.37
CA GLY A 125 2.43 -4.04 3.67
C GLY A 125 2.01 -3.85 2.21
N LEU A 126 1.39 -2.71 1.86
CA LEU A 126 1.12 -2.33 0.46
C LEU A 126 1.97 -1.13 0.04
N ILE A 127 1.89 -0.03 0.79
CA ILE A 127 2.58 1.23 0.45
C ILE A 127 3.51 1.66 1.58
N GLY A 128 4.79 1.89 1.29
CA GLY A 128 5.76 2.34 2.29
C GLY A 128 5.45 3.74 2.80
N SER A 129 5.39 4.71 1.90
CA SER A 129 5.11 6.11 2.23
C SER A 129 4.21 6.78 1.20
N ILE A 130 3.23 7.53 1.68
CA ILE A 130 2.42 8.45 0.89
C ILE A 130 2.77 9.87 1.35
N SER A 131 3.33 10.69 0.45
CA SER A 131 3.69 12.09 0.72
C SER A 131 3.16 13.02 -0.36
N ASN A 132 2.75 14.23 0.00
CA ASN A 132 2.49 15.32 -0.94
C ASN A 132 1.40 15.07 -2.03
N GLY A 133 0.50 14.11 -1.80
CA GLY A 133 -0.63 13.87 -2.68
C GLY A 133 -1.65 15.00 -2.66
N LEU A 134 -1.88 15.69 -3.79
CA LEU A 134 -3.02 16.64 -3.90
C LEU A 134 -4.35 15.89 -4.05
N PHE A 135 -4.30 14.73 -4.72
CA PHE A 135 -5.39 13.80 -4.92
C PHE A 135 -4.80 12.37 -4.95
N PHE A 136 -5.08 11.60 -3.90
CA PHE A 136 -4.76 10.17 -3.84
C PHE A 136 -6.06 9.42 -3.56
N ASP A 137 -6.41 8.50 -4.46
CA ASP A 137 -7.55 7.61 -4.30
C ASP A 137 -7.07 6.18 -4.10
N MET A 138 -7.68 5.48 -3.16
CA MET A 138 -7.31 4.10 -2.84
C MET A 138 -8.52 3.34 -2.35
N SER A 139 -8.88 2.30 -3.10
CA SER A 139 -10.00 1.42 -2.79
C SER A 139 -9.63 -0.03 -3.13
N ASP A 140 -10.34 -0.96 -2.52
CA ASP A 140 -10.28 -2.37 -2.89
C ASP A 140 -8.87 -2.98 -2.84
N CYS A 141 -8.04 -2.54 -1.90
CA CYS A 141 -6.64 -2.98 -1.82
C CYS A 141 -6.38 -3.76 -0.54
N TYR A 142 -5.48 -4.73 -0.60
CA TYR A 142 -5.11 -5.46 0.60
C TYR A 142 -3.66 -5.91 0.68
N SER A 143 -3.21 -6.15 1.91
CA SER A 143 -1.92 -6.74 2.22
C SER A 143 -2.04 -7.91 3.20
N ILE A 144 -1.34 -9.00 2.88
CA ILE A 144 -1.27 -10.21 3.73
C ILE A 144 0.17 -10.68 4.00
N GLY A 145 1.17 -9.93 3.54
CA GLY A 145 2.58 -10.19 3.84
C GLY A 145 3.06 -9.48 5.11
N ASP A 146 3.87 -10.17 5.91
CA ASP A 146 4.40 -9.65 7.18
C ASP A 146 5.24 -8.38 6.99
N VAL A 147 5.10 -7.43 7.92
CA VAL A 147 5.83 -6.15 7.92
C VAL A 147 6.71 -6.04 9.16
N GLN A 148 8.00 -5.80 8.95
CA GLN A 148 8.96 -5.49 10.00
C GLN A 148 9.66 -4.16 9.71
N ALA A 149 9.49 -3.16 10.57
CA ALA A 149 10.11 -1.84 10.39
C ALA A 149 10.28 -1.05 11.69
N GLY A 150 11.04 0.07 11.63
CA GLY A 150 11.05 1.06 12.71
C GLY A 150 9.68 1.73 12.89
N THR A 151 9.08 2.13 11.77
CA THR A 151 7.68 2.57 11.64
C THR A 151 6.97 1.60 10.72
N ALA A 152 6.11 0.75 11.25
CA ALA A 152 5.45 -0.32 10.51
C ALA A 152 3.93 -0.13 10.50
N GLY A 153 3.33 -0.22 9.31
CA GLY A 153 1.89 -0.32 9.14
C GLY A 153 1.50 -1.54 8.34
N GLY A 154 0.41 -2.22 8.74
CA GLY A 154 -0.07 -3.39 8.03
C GLY A 154 -0.37 -3.12 6.56
N LEU A 155 -0.97 -1.97 6.22
CA LEU A 155 -1.22 -1.54 4.84
C LEU A 155 -0.28 -0.41 4.41
N ILE A 156 -0.17 0.65 5.23
CA ILE A 156 0.59 1.86 4.90
C ILE A 156 1.60 2.17 6.01
N GLY A 157 2.88 2.35 5.67
CA GLY A 157 3.91 2.68 6.66
C GLY A 157 3.77 4.09 7.21
N LEU A 158 3.96 5.09 6.35
CA LEU A 158 3.79 6.51 6.64
C LEU A 158 2.74 7.12 5.73
N LEU A 159 1.76 7.79 6.32
CA LEU A 159 0.79 8.60 5.62
C LEU A 159 0.97 10.06 6.03
N LYS A 160 1.56 10.88 5.16
CA LYS A 160 1.77 12.31 5.39
C LYS A 160 0.88 13.14 4.47
N TRP A 161 -0.10 13.81 5.08
CA TRP A 161 -1.09 14.61 4.38
C TRP A 161 -0.65 16.05 4.28
N THR A 162 -0.56 16.60 3.07
CA THR A 162 -0.29 18.04 2.91
C THR A 162 -1.40 18.82 2.22
N HIS A 163 -2.27 18.28 1.36
CA HIS A 163 -3.48 18.98 0.88
C HIS A 163 -4.44 18.04 0.16
N VAL A 164 -5.68 17.85 0.64
CA VAL A 164 -6.78 17.34 -0.21
C VAL A 164 -7.83 18.44 -0.38
N ARG A 165 -8.31 18.67 -1.60
CA ARG A 165 -9.57 19.41 -1.81
C ARG A 165 -10.70 18.40 -1.81
N TYR A 166 -11.71 18.64 -0.96
CA TYR A 166 -13.02 18.00 -1.08
C TYR A 166 -13.58 18.26 -2.49
N ILE A 167 -13.65 17.22 -3.33
CA ILE A 167 -14.38 17.28 -4.61
C ILE A 167 -15.81 16.84 -4.31
N ARG A 168 -16.78 17.76 -4.44
CA ARG A 168 -18.21 17.41 -4.44
C ARG A 168 -18.50 16.49 -5.64
N GLY A 169 -19.15 15.35 -5.42
CA GLY A 169 -19.77 14.55 -6.48
C GLY A 169 -19.07 13.23 -6.83
N LEU A 170 -18.01 12.84 -6.13
CA LEU A 170 -17.63 11.44 -6.08
C LEU A 170 -18.64 10.69 -5.18
N PRO A 171 -19.11 9.48 -5.55
CA PRO A 171 -19.88 8.65 -4.62
C PRO A 171 -19.06 8.48 -3.33
N GLU A 172 -19.75 8.34 -2.20
CA GLU A 172 -19.13 8.22 -0.87
C GLU A 172 -17.93 7.26 -0.95
N LEU A 173 -16.73 7.81 -0.79
CA LEU A 173 -15.44 7.17 -1.06
C LEU A 173 -15.37 5.83 -0.31
N ALA A 174 -15.49 4.72 -1.03
CA ALA A 174 -15.24 3.40 -0.44
C ALA A 174 -13.73 3.24 -0.27
N ALA A 175 -13.27 2.91 0.93
CA ALA A 175 -11.96 2.31 1.08
C ALA A 175 -12.13 0.96 1.74
N ASP A 176 -12.62 0.07 0.92
CA ASP A 176 -12.75 -1.35 1.23
C ASP A 176 -11.35 -1.96 1.15
N CYS A 177 -10.50 -1.60 2.10
CA CYS A 177 -9.11 -2.04 2.15
C CYS A 177 -8.86 -2.83 3.43
N TYR A 178 -7.95 -3.80 3.37
CA TYR A 178 -7.58 -4.52 4.58
C TYR A 178 -6.11 -4.89 4.70
N ALA A 179 -5.65 -5.03 5.95
CA ALA A 179 -4.36 -5.64 6.28
C ALA A 179 -4.57 -6.86 7.19
N ALA A 180 -4.02 -8.01 6.80
CA ALA A 180 -4.11 -9.25 7.56
C ALA A 180 -2.76 -9.96 7.62
N ALA A 181 -1.78 -9.32 8.26
CA ALA A 181 -0.42 -9.82 8.39
C ALA A 181 0.22 -9.36 9.71
N ALA A 182 1.33 -9.99 10.11
CA ALA A 182 2.06 -9.58 11.30
C ALA A 182 2.72 -8.21 11.11
N VAL A 183 2.65 -7.35 12.14
CA VAL A 183 3.31 -6.04 12.14
C VAL A 183 4.27 -5.97 13.32
N SER A 184 5.56 -5.85 13.05
CA SER A 184 6.59 -5.94 14.10
C SER A 184 7.65 -4.86 13.98
N GLY A 185 8.23 -4.52 15.13
CA GLY A 185 9.34 -3.57 15.22
C GLY A 185 10.67 -4.19 14.84
N ASN A 186 11.63 -3.33 14.47
CA ASN A 186 13.03 -3.73 14.41
C ASN A 186 13.54 -4.11 15.80
N THR A 187 14.25 -5.24 15.91
CA THR A 187 14.75 -5.76 17.18
C THR A 187 16.01 -5.04 17.69
N SER A 188 16.45 -3.97 17.03
CA SER A 188 17.60 -3.16 17.45
C SER A 188 17.20 -2.21 18.58
N SER A 189 17.92 -2.27 19.69
CA SER A 189 17.58 -1.74 21.03
C SER A 189 17.38 -0.23 21.18
N ASP A 190 17.59 0.58 20.14
CA ASP A 190 17.73 2.04 20.27
C ASP A 190 16.65 2.86 19.55
N ALA A 191 15.73 2.24 18.81
CA ALA A 191 14.66 2.95 18.11
C ALA A 191 13.30 2.74 18.80
N SER A 192 12.60 3.83 19.15
CA SER A 192 11.19 3.75 19.48
C SER A 192 10.42 3.28 18.25
N THR A 193 9.89 2.07 18.29
CA THR A 193 9.14 1.51 17.17
C THR A 193 7.72 2.07 17.14
N ILE A 194 7.27 2.53 15.98
CA ILE A 194 5.91 3.01 15.76
C ILE A 194 5.16 1.93 14.97
N LEU A 195 4.19 1.27 15.58
CA LEU A 195 3.55 0.09 15.00
C LEU A 195 2.04 0.26 15.00
N GLY A 196 1.42 0.22 13.82
CA GLY A 196 -0.04 0.23 13.67
C GLY A 196 -0.51 -0.94 12.82
N GLY A 197 -1.64 -1.53 13.19
CA GLY A 197 -2.20 -2.68 12.48
C GLY A 197 -2.60 -2.36 11.03
N PHE A 198 -2.86 -1.08 10.72
CA PHE A 198 -3.23 -0.61 9.38
C PHE A 198 -2.28 0.48 8.87
N ILE A 199 -2.10 1.57 9.63
CA ILE A 199 -1.14 2.66 9.34
C ILE A 199 -0.09 2.73 10.45
N GLY A 200 1.20 2.79 10.08
CA GLY A 200 2.27 3.00 11.06
C GLY A 200 2.20 4.39 11.67
N HIS A 201 2.49 5.41 10.88
CA HIS A 201 2.41 6.81 11.28
C HIS A 201 1.48 7.58 10.35
N LEU A 202 0.48 8.23 10.93
CA LEU A 202 -0.39 9.20 10.29
C LEU A 202 0.02 10.61 10.70
N ASP A 203 0.61 11.37 9.77
CA ASP A 203 0.86 12.80 9.91
C ASP A 203 -0.24 13.59 9.18
N TYR A 204 -1.22 14.02 9.95
CA TYR A 204 -2.45 14.63 9.47
C TYR A 204 -2.37 16.16 9.58
N ASN A 205 -2.29 16.82 8.42
CA ASN A 205 -2.28 18.28 8.30
C ASN A 205 -3.39 18.80 7.37
N SER A 206 -4.64 18.40 7.61
CA SER A 206 -5.80 18.76 6.76
C SER A 206 -7.07 18.97 7.60
N PRO A 207 -8.02 19.83 7.18
CA PRO A 207 -9.35 19.88 7.79
C PRO A 207 -10.30 18.78 7.29
N TRP A 208 -9.87 17.96 6.32
CA TRP A 208 -10.72 17.03 5.58
C TRP A 208 -10.53 15.57 5.99
N ARG A 209 -11.63 14.81 5.99
CA ARG A 209 -11.66 13.39 6.37
C ARG A 209 -10.65 12.55 5.56
N LEU A 210 -10.13 11.52 6.21
CA LEU A 210 -9.30 10.48 5.59
C LEU A 210 -10.17 9.59 4.69
N PRO A 211 -9.63 9.04 3.58
CA PRO A 211 -10.41 8.24 2.62
C PRO A 211 -10.66 6.81 3.10
N PHE A 212 -10.12 6.39 4.25
CA PHE A 212 -10.21 5.01 4.75
C PHE A 212 -11.54 4.73 5.48
N TYR A 213 -12.64 4.66 4.74
CA TYR A 213 -13.96 4.23 5.24
C TYR A 213 -14.18 2.75 5.00
N SER A 214 -14.80 2.05 5.96
CA SER A 214 -15.07 0.60 5.86
C SER A 214 -13.81 -0.27 5.72
N SER A 215 -12.63 0.29 6.02
CA SER A 215 -11.35 -0.43 6.02
C SER A 215 -11.18 -1.27 7.29
N MET A 216 -10.43 -2.36 7.20
CA MET A 216 -10.25 -3.30 8.30
C MET A 216 -8.79 -3.72 8.50
N TRP A 217 -8.47 -4.18 9.70
CA TRP A 217 -7.20 -4.85 9.97
C TRP A 217 -7.37 -5.99 10.96
N ASP A 218 -6.57 -7.03 10.81
CA ASP A 218 -6.57 -8.18 11.70
C ASP A 218 -5.81 -7.88 12.99
N THR A 219 -6.51 -7.82 14.13
CA THR A 219 -5.93 -7.53 15.44
C THR A 219 -5.10 -8.68 16.01
N GLU A 220 -5.40 -9.92 15.63
CA GLU A 220 -4.75 -11.12 16.15
C GLU A 220 -3.49 -11.43 15.34
N LEU A 221 -3.57 -11.37 14.01
CA LEU A 221 -2.41 -11.56 13.13
C LEU A 221 -1.41 -10.41 13.27
N SER A 222 -1.87 -9.16 13.26
CA SER A 222 -0.95 -8.02 13.37
C SER A 222 -0.23 -7.95 14.71
N GLY A 223 -0.83 -8.49 15.77
CA GLY A 223 -0.33 -8.35 17.14
C GLY A 223 -0.55 -6.95 17.74
N GLN A 224 -1.27 -6.06 17.04
CA GLN A 224 -1.45 -4.67 17.43
C GLN A 224 -2.78 -4.43 18.14
N THR A 225 -2.83 -3.38 18.99
CA THR A 225 -4.05 -2.95 19.68
C THR A 225 -4.68 -1.69 19.06
N SER A 226 -3.99 -1.06 18.10
CA SER A 226 -4.44 0.13 17.40
C SER A 226 -4.17 0.00 15.90
N GLY A 227 -5.12 0.46 15.09
CA GLY A 227 -4.94 0.53 13.63
C GLY A 227 -3.91 1.58 13.21
N VAL A 228 -3.74 2.65 14.00
CA VAL A 228 -2.72 3.70 13.79
C VAL A 228 -1.70 3.64 14.92
N GLY A 229 -0.42 3.49 14.58
CA GLY A 229 0.66 3.42 15.57
C GLY A 229 0.98 4.77 16.22
N LEU A 230 1.18 5.79 15.40
CA LEU A 230 1.34 7.18 15.82
C LEU A 230 0.45 8.08 14.98
N MET A 231 -0.22 9.03 15.64
CA MET A 231 -1.00 10.07 14.99
C MET A 231 -0.46 11.44 15.39
N THR A 232 -0.02 12.22 14.42
CA THR A 232 0.34 13.64 14.62
C THR A 232 -0.68 14.52 13.91
N ASN A 233 -1.28 15.47 14.62
CA ASN A 233 -2.17 16.48 14.02
C ASN A 233 -1.49 17.84 14.12
N THR A 234 -1.06 18.37 12.97
CA THR A 234 -0.37 19.66 12.88
C THR A 234 -1.24 20.77 12.29
N PHE A 235 -2.48 20.48 11.88
CA PHE A 235 -3.37 21.44 11.22
C PHE A 235 -4.00 22.44 12.19
N ASP A 236 -4.78 21.95 13.16
CA ASP A 236 -5.34 22.76 14.25
C ASP A 236 -5.72 21.81 15.40
N PRO A 237 -5.14 21.96 16.61
CA PRO A 237 -5.48 21.12 17.76
C PRO A 237 -6.95 21.27 18.20
N ASN A 238 -7.67 22.29 17.72
CA ASN A 238 -9.08 22.53 18.04
C ASN A 238 -10.05 21.93 17.01
N VAL A 239 -9.56 21.42 15.88
CA VAL A 239 -10.39 20.72 14.90
C VAL A 239 -10.28 19.22 15.20
N PRO A 240 -11.35 18.58 15.73
CA PRO A 240 -11.32 17.14 15.95
C PRO A 240 -11.14 16.43 14.61
N ILE A 241 -10.26 15.43 14.60
CA ILE A 241 -10.04 14.56 13.45
C ILE A 241 -11.38 13.87 13.19
N ARG A 242 -12.02 14.24 12.08
CA ARG A 242 -13.33 13.68 11.72
C ARG A 242 -13.09 12.24 11.25
N GLU A 243 -13.57 11.30 12.05
CA GLU A 243 -13.86 9.89 11.72
C GLU A 243 -12.83 9.23 10.80
N PHE A 244 -11.74 8.76 11.40
CA PHE A 244 -10.93 7.69 10.83
C PHE A 244 -11.66 6.37 11.08
N ASP A 245 -12.22 5.76 10.02
CA ASP A 245 -13.09 4.59 10.10
C ASP A 245 -12.38 3.31 9.62
N VAL A 246 -11.27 3.03 10.30
CA VAL A 246 -10.53 1.77 10.16
C VAL A 246 -10.80 0.92 11.39
N SER A 247 -11.43 -0.24 11.19
CA SER A 247 -11.88 -1.09 12.29
C SER A 247 -10.97 -2.31 12.48
N GLY A 248 -10.56 -2.54 13.73
CA GLY A 248 -9.87 -3.78 14.09
C GLY A 248 -10.86 -4.94 14.17
N LYS A 249 -10.50 -6.08 13.58
CA LYS A 249 -11.28 -7.32 13.56
C LYS A 249 -10.40 -8.48 14.03
N THR A 250 -11.01 -9.49 14.66
CA THR A 250 -10.29 -10.75 14.93
C THR A 250 -10.04 -11.52 13.63
N THR A 251 -9.13 -12.49 13.62
CA THR A 251 -8.90 -13.32 12.43
C THR A 251 -10.17 -14.03 12.00
N ALA A 252 -10.96 -14.54 12.95
CA ALA A 252 -12.25 -15.15 12.64
C ALA A 252 -13.25 -14.19 11.99
N GLN A 253 -13.19 -12.89 12.31
CA GLN A 253 -14.02 -11.88 11.65
C GLN A 253 -13.48 -11.51 10.27
N MET A 254 -12.16 -11.49 10.10
CA MET A 254 -11.48 -11.24 8.82
C MET A 254 -11.66 -12.36 7.79
N THR A 255 -12.10 -13.55 8.21
CA THR A 255 -12.47 -14.66 7.31
C THR A 255 -13.99 -14.84 7.18
N ASP A 256 -14.81 -14.08 7.92
CA ASP A 256 -16.27 -14.12 7.79
C ASP A 256 -16.75 -13.06 6.76
N PRO A 257 -17.26 -13.46 5.58
CA PRO A 257 -17.73 -12.53 4.56
C PRO A 257 -18.87 -11.62 5.07
N ASN A 258 -19.64 -12.07 6.07
CA ASN A 258 -20.67 -11.21 6.67
C ASN A 258 -20.09 -9.99 7.39
N THR A 259 -18.82 -10.04 7.81
CA THR A 259 -18.12 -8.88 8.39
C THR A 259 -18.01 -7.77 7.36
N PHE A 260 -17.62 -8.11 6.13
CA PHE A 260 -17.39 -7.18 5.03
C PHE A 260 -18.70 -6.72 4.37
N ILE A 261 -19.65 -7.65 4.15
CA ILE A 261 -20.99 -7.31 3.63
C ILE A 261 -21.70 -6.30 4.54
N LYS A 262 -21.59 -6.44 5.87
CA LYS A 262 -22.15 -5.46 6.81
C LYS A 262 -21.45 -4.10 6.79
N ALA A 263 -20.19 -4.06 6.37
CA ALA A 263 -19.44 -2.83 6.15
C ALA A 263 -19.73 -2.19 4.78
N GLY A 264 -20.50 -2.87 3.92
CA GLY A 264 -20.95 -2.37 2.62
C GLY A 264 -20.12 -2.85 1.43
N TRP A 265 -19.19 -3.79 1.62
CA TRP A 265 -18.30 -4.27 0.56
C TRP A 265 -19.09 -5.03 -0.51
N ASP A 266 -18.71 -4.83 -1.77
CA ASP A 266 -19.34 -5.46 -2.93
C ASP A 266 -18.70 -6.81 -3.27
N PHE A 267 -19.35 -7.90 -2.86
CA PHE A 267 -18.99 -9.29 -3.20
C PHE A 267 -19.61 -9.80 -4.51
N GLU A 268 -20.31 -8.95 -5.26
CA GLU A 268 -20.85 -9.28 -6.57
C GLU A 268 -19.90 -8.85 -7.70
N ALA A 269 -19.12 -7.78 -7.50
CA ALA A 269 -18.22 -7.24 -8.52
C ALA A 269 -16.75 -7.13 -8.10
N ALA A 270 -16.46 -6.56 -6.92
CA ALA A 270 -15.08 -6.22 -6.52
C ALA A 270 -14.40 -7.37 -5.75
N TRP A 271 -15.14 -7.99 -4.82
CA TRP A 271 -14.61 -8.98 -3.89
C TRP A 271 -15.18 -10.37 -4.13
N SER A 272 -14.42 -11.38 -3.73
CA SER A 272 -14.77 -12.78 -3.79
C SER A 272 -14.15 -13.53 -2.61
N GLN A 273 -14.62 -14.76 -2.35
CA GLN A 273 -14.02 -15.62 -1.33
C GLN A 273 -14.09 -17.07 -1.81
N LEU A 274 -12.94 -17.75 -1.77
CA LEU A 274 -12.85 -19.14 -2.24
C LEU A 274 -13.47 -20.11 -1.23
N THR A 275 -13.24 -19.89 0.07
CA THR A 275 -13.77 -20.71 1.15
C THR A 275 -14.09 -19.87 2.39
N GLU A 276 -14.95 -20.37 3.28
CA GLU A 276 -15.30 -19.70 4.57
C GLU A 276 -14.11 -19.49 5.52
N GLN A 277 -12.92 -20.01 5.18
CA GLN A 277 -11.70 -19.95 6.00
C GLN A 277 -10.64 -19.01 5.43
N ASP A 278 -10.79 -18.58 4.18
CA ASP A 278 -9.84 -17.68 3.53
C ASP A 278 -10.23 -16.23 3.78
N THR A 279 -9.26 -15.32 3.83
CA THR A 279 -9.57 -13.88 3.76
C THR A 279 -10.15 -13.55 2.38
N PRO A 280 -11.07 -12.56 2.26
CA PRO A 280 -11.58 -12.12 0.97
C PRO A 280 -10.46 -11.77 0.00
N SER A 281 -10.63 -12.07 -1.27
CA SER A 281 -9.71 -11.72 -2.36
C SER A 281 -10.47 -11.01 -3.46
N LEU A 282 -9.78 -10.28 -4.32
CA LEU A 282 -10.43 -9.53 -5.38
C LEU A 282 -10.95 -10.48 -6.47
N ALA A 283 -12.11 -10.16 -7.03
CA ALA A 283 -12.77 -11.03 -8.00
C ALA A 283 -11.92 -11.29 -9.25
N TRP A 284 -11.10 -10.31 -9.66
CA TRP A 284 -10.23 -10.43 -10.82
C TRP A 284 -9.10 -11.46 -10.63
N GLU A 285 -8.69 -11.74 -9.39
CA GLU A 285 -7.61 -12.70 -9.07
C GLU A 285 -7.95 -14.13 -9.52
N HIS A 286 -9.24 -14.45 -9.68
CA HIS A 286 -9.71 -15.80 -10.00
C HIS A 286 -10.16 -15.97 -11.45
N ILE A 287 -10.03 -14.92 -12.27
CA ILE A 287 -10.36 -15.00 -13.70
C ILE A 287 -9.24 -15.78 -14.38
N GLN A 288 -9.47 -17.07 -14.65
CA GLN A 288 -8.55 -17.85 -15.48
C GLN A 288 -8.57 -17.27 -16.90
N CYS A 289 -7.39 -17.01 -17.47
CA CYS A 289 -7.25 -16.76 -18.90
C CYS A 289 -7.81 -17.96 -19.68
N GLU A 290 -8.91 -17.77 -20.40
CA GLU A 290 -9.39 -18.70 -21.42
C GLU A 290 -8.53 -18.64 -22.70
#